data_AF-A0A8D8ST29-F1
#
_entry.id   AF-A0A8D8ST29-F1
#
_cell.length_a   1.000
_cell.length_b   1.000
_cell.length_c   1.000
_cell.angle_alpha   90.00
_cell.angle_beta   90.00
_cell.angle_gamma   90.00
#
_symmetry.space_group_name_H-M   'P 1'
#
loop_
_entity.id
_entity.type
_entity.pdbx_description
1 polymer ?
#
loop_
_entity_poly.entity_id
_entity_poly.type
_entity_poly.pdbx_seq_one_letter_code
_entity_poly.pdbx_strand_id
1 'polypeptide(L)'
;SLKVFFISKKKLKIGDKMSGRHGNKGVVSNIIEETNMPYDKFGNQIELILNPLGIPSRMNVGQLIEVYIGSAIQEIKFFFFEKIIKISTPILRTPLLYFF
;
A
#
# COMPACT_ATOMS: atom_id res chain seq x y z
N SER A 1 38.17 -8.62 -22.40
CA SER A 1 37.76 -8.68 -20.99
C SER A 1 36.33 -9.20 -20.93
N LEU A 2 36.08 -10.27 -20.18
CA LEU A 2 34.77 -10.92 -20.12
C LEU A 2 33.96 -10.32 -18.96
N LYS A 3 32.74 -9.84 -19.24
CA LYS A 3 31.82 -9.28 -18.23
C LYS A 3 30.61 -10.19 -18.13
N VAL A 4 30.32 -10.67 -16.93
CA VAL A 4 29.13 -11.48 -16.64
C VAL A 4 28.21 -10.65 -15.75
N PHE A 5 26.94 -10.54 -16.15
CA PHE A 5 25.91 -9.81 -15.40
C PHE A 5 24.94 -10.81 -14.79
N PHE A 6 24.67 -10.66 -13.50
CA PHE A 6 23.67 -11.44 -12.78
C PHE A 6 22.58 -10.52 -12.24
N ILE A 7 21.32 -10.97 -12.37
CA ILE A 7 20.15 -10.30 -11.81
C ILE A 7 19.50 -11.26 -10.82
N SER A 8 19.16 -10.74 -9.64
CA SER A 8 18.43 -11.47 -8.61
C SER A 8 17.27 -10.62 -8.11
N LYS A 9 16.05 -11.16 -8.15
CA LYS A 9 14.87 -10.51 -7.58
C LYS A 9 14.86 -10.75 -6.07
N LYS A 10 15.04 -9.68 -5.28
CA LYS A 10 14.95 -9.75 -3.81
C LYS A 10 13.51 -9.46 -3.37
N LYS A 11 12.95 -10.35 -2.56
CA LYS A 11 11.67 -10.13 -1.86
C LYS A 11 11.92 -9.34 -0.56
N LEU A 12 10.90 -8.61 -0.10
CA LEU A 12 10.90 -7.94 1.20
C LEU A 12 11.11 -8.96 2.33
N LYS A 13 11.94 -8.63 3.31
CA LYS A 13 12.21 -9.46 4.48
C LYS A 13 12.22 -8.63 5.75
N ILE A 14 12.01 -9.31 6.87
CA ILE A 14 12.22 -8.73 8.21
C ILE A 14 13.67 -8.19 8.29
N GLY A 15 13.82 -6.98 8.81
CA GLY A 15 15.10 -6.28 8.85
C GLY A 15 15.37 -5.34 7.67
N ASP A 16 14.58 -5.40 6.59
CA ASP A 16 14.66 -4.42 5.51
C ASP A 16 14.25 -3.03 6.02
N LYS A 17 14.92 -1.99 5.51
CA LYS A 17 14.65 -0.59 5.86
C LYS A 17 13.66 0.03 4.87
N MET A 18 12.69 0.76 5.38
CA MET A 18 11.71 1.52 4.60
C MET A 18 11.68 2.98 5.06
N SER A 19 11.33 3.88 4.15
CA SER A 19 11.18 5.29 4.45
C SER A 19 10.07 5.91 3.61
N GLY A 20 9.23 6.72 4.24
CA GLY A 20 8.28 7.59 3.54
C GLY A 20 8.92 8.90 3.08
N ARG A 21 8.21 9.65 2.22
CA ARG A 21 8.65 10.96 1.69
C ARG A 21 8.66 12.07 2.74
N HIS A 22 7.93 11.88 3.84
CA HIS A 22 7.87 12.79 4.99
C HIS A 22 8.90 12.45 6.09
N GLY A 23 9.94 11.68 5.77
CA GLY A 23 11.05 11.38 6.68
C GLY A 23 10.76 10.33 7.75
N ASN A 24 9.59 9.68 7.69
CA ASN A 24 9.30 8.55 8.57
C ASN A 24 10.11 7.33 8.13
N LYS A 25 11.10 6.94 8.93
CA LYS A 25 12.01 5.82 8.69
C LYS A 25 11.68 4.68 9.65
N GLY A 26 11.70 3.45 9.14
CA GLY A 26 11.43 2.24 9.91
C GLY A 26 12.18 1.02 9.37
N VAL A 27 12.21 -0.02 10.19
CA VAL A 27 12.66 -1.36 9.81
C VAL A 27 11.45 -2.27 9.82
N VAL A 28 11.33 -3.18 8.85
CA VAL A 28 10.27 -4.19 8.83
C VAL A 28 10.43 -5.07 10.07
N SER A 29 9.51 -4.95 11.02
CA SER A 29 9.55 -5.65 12.31
C SER A 29 8.91 -7.04 12.24
N ASN A 30 7.82 -7.18 11.49
CA ASN A 30 7.09 -8.43 11.35
C ASN A 30 6.42 -8.50 9.98
N ILE A 31 6.27 -9.71 9.44
CA ILE A 31 5.49 -10.00 8.24
C ILE A 31 4.46 -11.05 8.66
N ILE A 32 3.19 -10.67 8.65
CA ILE A 32 2.10 -11.56 9.08
C ILE A 32 1.26 -12.01 7.89
N GLU A 33 0.54 -13.11 8.10
CA GLU A 33 -0.40 -13.63 7.10
C GLU A 33 -1.62 -12.73 6.93
N GLU A 34 -2.23 -12.82 5.75
CA GLU A 34 -3.36 -12.01 5.31
C GLU A 34 -4.53 -12.04 6.29
N THR A 35 -4.86 -13.22 6.82
CA THR A 35 -5.97 -13.44 7.75
C THR A 35 -5.83 -12.72 9.09
N ASN A 36 -4.59 -12.36 9.47
CA ASN A 36 -4.29 -11.69 10.73
C ASN A 36 -4.17 -10.18 10.58
N MET A 37 -4.23 -9.65 9.36
CA MET A 37 -4.20 -8.21 9.11
C MET A 37 -5.59 -7.59 9.32
N PRO A 38 -5.65 -6.32 9.74
CA PRO A 38 -6.90 -5.58 9.74
C PRO A 38 -7.48 -5.45 8.32
N TYR A 39 -8.80 -5.36 8.24
CA TYR A 39 -9.53 -5.10 7.01
C TYR A 39 -10.25 -3.75 7.10
N ASP A 40 -10.39 -3.08 5.97
CA ASP A 40 -11.18 -1.85 5.86
C ASP A 40 -12.69 -2.15 5.81
N LYS A 41 -13.51 -1.08 5.77
CA LYS A 41 -14.99 -1.18 5.70
C LYS A 41 -15.51 -1.83 4.41
N PHE A 42 -14.65 -1.99 3.40
CA PHE A 42 -14.97 -2.62 2.13
C PHE A 42 -14.42 -4.06 2.02
N GLY A 43 -13.80 -4.57 3.08
CA GLY A 43 -13.21 -5.91 3.13
C GLY A 43 -11.83 -6.03 2.47
N ASN A 44 -11.18 -4.91 2.15
CA ASN A 44 -9.80 -4.92 1.67
C ASN A 44 -8.84 -5.03 2.84
N GLN A 45 -7.82 -5.86 2.69
CA GLN A 45 -6.79 -6.03 3.70
C GLN A 45 -5.86 -4.81 3.73
N ILE A 46 -5.46 -4.38 4.93
CA ILE A 46 -4.40 -3.38 5.10
C ILE A 46 -3.05 -4.01 4.75
N GLU A 47 -2.20 -3.27 4.03
CA GLU A 47 -0.89 -3.76 3.59
C GLU A 47 0.25 -3.38 4.53
N LEU A 48 0.15 -2.24 5.21
CA LEU A 48 1.21 -1.69 6.06
C LEU A 48 0.60 -1.01 7.30
N ILE A 49 1.15 -1.31 8.47
CA ILE A 49 0.78 -0.67 9.73
C ILE A 49 1.96 0.16 10.22
N LEU A 50 1.72 1.44 10.44
CA LEU A 50 2.71 2.37 10.98
C LEU A 50 2.35 2.72 12.42
N ASN A 51 3.38 2.86 13.27
CA ASN A 51 3.18 3.30 14.65
C ASN A 51 2.72 4.77 14.67
N PRO A 52 1.56 5.10 15.28
CA PRO A 52 1.05 6.47 15.33
C PRO A 52 1.96 7.43 16.10
N LEU A 53 2.77 6.95 17.04
CA LEU A 53 3.67 7.79 17.84
C LEU A 53 4.76 8.49 17.01
N GLY A 54 5.10 7.93 15.84
CA GLY A 54 6.11 8.51 14.95
C GLY A 54 5.66 9.79 14.25
N ILE A 55 4.37 10.14 14.33
CA ILE A 55 3.78 11.28 13.65
C ILE A 55 3.86 12.59 14.48
N PRO A 56 3.24 12.66 15.68
CA PRO A 56 3.21 13.88 16.47
C PRO A 56 4.60 14.32 16.93
N SER A 57 5.49 13.37 17.26
CA SER A 57 6.84 13.69 17.74
C SER A 57 7.72 14.36 16.69
N ARG A 58 7.40 14.22 15.40
CA ARG A 58 8.19 14.73 14.27
C ARG A 58 7.48 15.83 13.48
N MET A 59 6.27 16.23 13.90
CA MET A 59 5.44 17.21 13.23
C MET A 59 5.20 16.91 11.73
N ASN A 60 5.17 15.62 11.34
CA ASN A 60 5.05 15.20 9.94
C ASN A 60 3.58 15.08 9.48
N VAL A 61 2.76 16.09 9.77
CA VAL A 61 1.31 16.13 9.45
C VAL A 61 1.03 15.85 7.97
N GLY A 62 1.97 16.21 7.08
CA GLY A 62 1.87 15.89 5.65
C GLY A 62 1.66 14.41 5.35
N GLN A 63 2.26 13.50 6.13
CA GLN A 63 2.04 12.06 5.97
C GLN A 63 0.59 11.67 6.25
N LEU A 64 -0.03 12.30 7.23
CA LEU A 64 -1.44 12.05 7.56
C LEU A 64 -2.34 12.55 6.44
N ILE A 65 -2.05 13.74 5.91
CA ILE A 65 -2.78 14.32 4.76
C ILE A 65 -2.63 13.43 3.52
N GLU A 66 -1.42 12.92 3.24
CA GLU A 66 -1.15 12.00 2.13
C GLU A 66 -2.02 10.73 2.24
N VAL A 67 -2.11 10.13 3.43
CA VAL A 67 -2.95 8.95 3.68
C VAL A 67 -4.44 9.28 3.48
N TYR A 68 -4.94 10.40 4.01
CA TYR A 68 -6.35 10.78 3.84
C TYR A 68 -6.73 11.04 2.38
N ILE A 69 -5.90 11.80 1.66
CA ILE A 69 -6.15 12.09 0.23
C ILE A 69 -6.04 10.80 -0.60
N GLY A 70 -5.05 9.95 -0.33
CA GLY A 70 -4.91 8.65 -0.98
C GLY A 70 -6.14 7.78 -0.80
N SER A 71 -6.63 7.66 0.45
CA SER A 71 -7.86 6.91 0.76
C SER A 71 -9.08 7.47 0.02
N ALA A 72 -9.27 8.79 0.00
CA ALA A 72 -10.39 9.41 -0.70
C ALA A 72 -10.32 9.17 -2.22
N ILE A 73 -9.13 9.26 -2.82
CA ILE A 73 -8.92 8.96 -4.24
C ILE A 73 -9.24 7.49 -4.54
N GLN A 74 -8.87 6.57 -3.64
CA GLN A 74 -9.15 5.15 -3.83
C GLN A 74 -10.65 4.84 -3.77
N GLU A 75 -11.39 5.46 -2.86
CA GLU A 75 -12.86 5.38 -2.83
C GLU A 75 -13.51 5.92 -4.12
N ILE A 76 -13.04 7.07 -4.60
CA ILE A 76 -13.53 7.66 -5.86
C ILE A 76 -13.22 6.74 -7.04
N LYS A 77 -11.98 6.22 -7.13
CA LYS A 77 -11.59 5.26 -8.18
C LYS A 77 -12.50 4.04 -8.15
N PHE A 78 -12.76 3.46 -6.98
CA PHE A 78 -13.64 2.31 -6.85
C PHE A 78 -15.05 2.61 -7.39
N PHE A 79 -15.63 3.75 -7.00
CA PHE A 79 -16.94 4.18 -7.49
C PHE A 79 -17.00 4.35 -9.02
N PHE A 80 -16.00 5.01 -9.61
CA PHE A 80 -15.95 5.22 -11.06
C PHE A 80 -15.70 3.91 -11.83
N PHE A 81 -14.79 3.06 -11.36
CA PHE A 81 -14.50 1.77 -12.00
C PHE A 81 -15.72 0.84 -11.99
N GLU A 82 -16.39 0.70 -10.83
CA GLU A 82 -17.62 -0.07 -10.71
C GLU A 82 -18.71 0.43 -11.67
N LYS A 83 -18.86 1.75 -11.80
CA LYS A 83 -19.88 2.35 -12.66
C LYS A 83 -19.56 2.21 -14.14
N ILE A 84 -18.30 2.37 -14.55
CA ILE A 84 -17.86 2.25 -15.94
C ILE A 84 -17.89 0.79 -16.41
N ILE A 85 -17.42 -0.16 -15.59
CA ILE A 85 -17.43 -1.58 -15.94
C ILE A 85 -18.86 -2.12 -16.03
N LYS A 86 -19.76 -1.72 -15.11
CA LYS A 86 -21.19 -2.09 -15.20
C LYS A 86 -21.87 -1.58 -16.46
N ILE A 87 -21.41 -0.47 -17.03
CA ILE A 87 -21.92 0.09 -18.29
C ILE A 87 -21.32 -0.62 -19.52
N SER A 88 -20.05 -1.06 -19.46
CA SER A 88 -19.32 -1.56 -20.64
C SER A 88 -19.28 -3.08 -20.77
N THR A 89 -19.24 -3.84 -19.68
CA THR A 89 -19.18 -5.32 -19.72
C THR A 89 -19.73 -5.97 -18.43
N PRO A 90 -20.81 -6.77 -18.48
CA PRO A 90 -21.32 -7.47 -17.30
C PRO A 90 -20.46 -8.68 -16.85
N ILE A 91 -19.34 -8.98 -17.52
CA ILE A 91 -18.65 -10.28 -17.45
C ILE A 91 -17.29 -10.26 -16.74
N LEU A 92 -16.65 -9.11 -16.53
CA LEU A 92 -15.31 -9.06 -15.92
C LEU A 92 -15.38 -8.80 -14.40
N ARG A 93 -15.68 -9.86 -13.63
CA ARG A 93 -15.50 -9.94 -12.18
C ARG A 93 -14.09 -10.44 -11.82
N THR A 94 -13.04 -9.72 -12.21
CA THR A 94 -11.68 -10.01 -11.72
C THR A 94 -11.13 -8.80 -10.98
N PRO A 95 -10.62 -8.95 -9.75
CA PRO A 95 -10.07 -7.85 -8.98
C PRO A 95 -8.70 -7.51 -9.58
N LEU A 96 -8.67 -6.55 -10.50
CA LEU A 96 -7.43 -6.01 -11.04
C LEU A 96 -6.80 -5.11 -9.96
N LEU A 97 -5.93 -5.74 -9.18
CA LEU A 97 -4.64 -5.21 -8.72
C LEU A 97 -4.64 -3.68 -8.49
N TYR A 98 -5.18 -3.25 -7.36
CA TYR A 98 -5.08 -1.86 -6.91
C TYR A 98 -3.62 -1.59 -6.52
N PHE A 99 -2.86 -1.00 -7.43
CA PHE A 99 -1.50 -0.51 -7.17
C PHE A 99 -1.51 0.97 -6.78
N PHE A 100 -0.84 1.23 -5.66
CA PHE A 100 -0.43 2.51 -5.03
C PHE A 100 -1.50 3.33 -4.32
#